data_AF-A0A150Y459-F1
#
_entry.id   AF-A0A150Y459-F1
#
_cell.length_a   1.000
_cell.length_b   1.000
_cell.length_c   1.000
_cell.angle_alpha   90.00
_cell.angle_beta   90.00
_cell.angle_gamma   90.00
#
_symmetry.space_group_name_H-M   'P 1'
#
loop_
_entity.id
_entity.type
_entity.pdbx_description
1 polymer ?
#
loop_
_entity_poly.entity_id
_entity_poly.type
_entity_poly.pdbx_seq_one_letter_code
_entity_poly.pdbx_strand_id
1 'polypeptide(L)'
;MQTKSTTSRAKLLILIVFSAFFLESCKSTFLGTNTRVKEEFQVAEIPFEYFSTKTKFKFKDGESKTKATADIRVRKDSLIWFRLTPGLGIEGARGIITQDSLLMIDRVNKSYYAYSFQGLSEKFNFELNFDLFQSVLIGDMPIAQTAEDDIVAQANQFTIVQRVGDLTIMNQIGNKTKKLEKLTANTIKSKNTLELKYTDFNMLEQFVFAFKADMILQYFQDNKKGEITIDIEHNRARIEDEPLTFPFSIPNNYERK
;
A
#
# COMPACT_ATOMS: atom_id res chain seq x y z
N MET A 1 -1.74 102.51 -7.99
CA MET A 1 -0.26 102.40 -8.03
C MET A 1 0.10 100.96 -7.73
N GLN A 2 0.98 100.38 -8.55
CA GLN A 2 1.47 98.99 -8.48
C GLN A 2 2.05 98.68 -7.07
N THR A 3 2.13 97.45 -6.55
CA THR A 3 2.88 96.29 -7.08
C THR A 3 2.48 94.95 -6.42
N LYS A 4 2.82 93.88 -7.14
CA LYS A 4 2.73 92.44 -6.83
C LYS A 4 3.56 92.03 -5.60
N SER A 5 3.18 90.91 -4.96
CA SER A 5 4.13 89.85 -4.54
C SER A 5 3.41 88.57 -4.09
N THR A 6 3.45 87.57 -4.95
CA THR A 6 3.13 86.15 -4.71
C THR A 6 4.33 85.46 -4.06
N THR A 7 4.17 84.79 -2.91
CA THR A 7 5.05 83.65 -2.57
C THR A 7 4.46 82.70 -1.50
N SER A 8 4.32 81.43 -1.91
CA SER A 8 4.50 80.18 -1.14
C SER A 8 3.63 79.89 0.10
N ARG A 9 2.48 79.25 -0.15
CA ARG A 9 1.81 78.33 0.80
C ARG A 9 2.40 76.90 0.76
N ALA A 10 3.69 76.75 0.43
CA ALA A 10 4.28 75.44 0.12
C ALA A 10 5.44 75.03 1.05
N LYS A 11 5.59 75.63 2.24
CA LYS A 11 6.65 75.25 3.21
C LYS A 11 6.16 74.90 4.61
N LEU A 12 4.86 74.66 4.80
CA LEU A 12 4.28 74.17 6.06
C LEU A 12 3.63 72.78 5.95
N LEU A 13 3.94 72.04 4.89
CA LEU A 13 3.45 70.68 4.63
C LEU A 13 4.59 69.66 4.40
N ILE A 14 5.83 70.01 4.77
CA ILE A 14 7.01 69.13 4.72
C ILE A 14 7.54 68.89 6.14
N LEU A 15 6.64 68.65 7.10
CA LEU A 15 7.02 68.20 8.44
C LEU A 15 6.12 67.08 9.01
N ILE A 16 5.20 66.52 8.19
CA ILE A 16 4.28 65.45 8.62
C ILE A 16 4.49 64.14 7.82
N VAL A 17 5.35 64.14 6.80
CA VAL A 17 5.52 62.96 5.91
C VAL A 17 6.76 62.10 6.23
N PHE A 18 7.57 62.46 7.24
CA PHE A 18 8.84 61.76 7.51
C PHE A 18 8.96 61.08 8.89
N SER A 19 7.84 60.80 9.57
CA SER A 19 7.82 60.11 10.88
C SER A 19 6.96 58.84 10.93
N ALA A 20 6.51 58.31 9.78
CA ALA A 20 5.70 57.08 9.71
C ALA A 20 6.45 55.85 9.14
N PHE A 21 7.79 55.89 9.04
CA PHE A 21 8.57 54.84 8.36
C PHE A 21 9.43 53.94 9.25
N PHE A 22 9.23 53.95 10.57
CA PHE A 22 9.86 52.96 11.44
C PHE A 22 8.83 52.44 12.43
N LEU A 23 8.37 51.20 12.18
CA LEU A 23 8.29 50.08 13.12
C LEU A 23 7.36 48.98 12.56
N GLU A 24 7.73 48.40 11.41
CA GLU A 24 7.32 47.02 11.11
C GLU A 24 8.42 46.09 11.65
N SER A 25 8.36 45.85 12.96
CA SER A 25 9.00 44.70 13.57
C SER A 25 8.16 43.48 13.21
N CYS A 26 8.47 42.88 12.06
CA CYS A 26 7.98 41.54 11.73
C CYS A 26 8.74 40.55 12.63
N LYS A 27 8.28 40.38 13.87
CA LYS A 27 8.58 39.17 14.63
C LYS A 27 7.93 38.02 13.86
N SER A 28 8.73 37.27 13.12
CA SER A 28 8.34 35.93 12.69
C SER A 28 8.23 35.08 13.96
N THR A 29 7.06 35.13 14.60
CA THR A 29 6.61 34.02 15.42
C THR A 29 6.53 32.83 14.49
N PHE A 30 7.55 31.97 14.57
CA PHE A 30 7.46 30.57 14.21
C PHE A 30 6.36 29.97 15.09
N LEU A 31 5.12 30.16 14.65
CA LEU A 31 4.00 29.35 15.05
C LEU A 31 4.29 28.00 14.43
N GLY A 32 4.93 27.15 15.22
CA GLY A 32 4.89 25.71 15.03
C GLY A 32 3.43 25.28 15.13
N THR A 33 2.69 25.49 14.04
CA THR A 33 1.43 24.84 13.80
C THR A 33 1.74 23.38 13.54
N ASN A 34 1.92 22.61 14.61
CA ASN A 34 1.36 21.27 14.66
C ASN A 34 -0.17 21.43 14.64
N THR A 35 -0.72 22.02 13.58
CA THR A 35 -2.11 21.79 13.25
C THR A 35 -2.11 20.31 12.92
N ARG A 36 -2.62 19.49 13.84
CA ARG A 36 -3.16 18.19 13.47
C ARG A 36 -4.19 18.48 12.41
N VAL A 37 -3.77 18.44 11.14
CA VAL A 37 -4.66 18.37 9.98
C VAL A 37 -5.29 16.99 10.07
N LYS A 38 -6.24 16.87 10.99
CA LYS A 38 -7.23 15.80 11.03
C LYS A 38 -8.41 16.22 10.14
N GLU A 39 -8.15 16.96 9.06
CA GLU A 39 -9.06 17.02 7.93
C GLU A 39 -8.89 15.69 7.17
N GLU A 40 -9.76 14.74 7.53
CA GLU A 40 -10.34 13.68 6.70
C GLU A 40 -9.43 13.03 5.63
N PHE A 41 -8.15 12.83 5.93
CA PHE A 41 -7.28 12.05 5.08
C PHE A 41 -7.73 10.57 5.14
N GLN A 42 -8.39 10.13 4.08
CA GLN A 42 -8.76 8.75 3.87
C GLN A 42 -7.96 8.16 2.71
N VAL A 43 -7.47 6.95 2.92
CA VAL A 43 -6.87 6.15 1.85
C VAL A 43 -7.98 5.73 0.89
N ALA A 44 -7.77 5.93 -0.40
CA ALA A 44 -8.73 5.51 -1.41
C ALA A 44 -8.70 3.98 -1.56
N GLU A 45 -9.86 3.36 -1.35
CA GLU A 45 -10.08 1.94 -1.62
C GLU A 45 -10.78 1.76 -2.97
N ILE A 46 -10.67 0.55 -3.54
CA ILE A 46 -11.40 0.19 -4.74
C ILE A 46 -12.66 -0.59 -4.31
N PRO A 47 -13.87 -0.05 -4.50
CA PRO A 47 -15.08 -0.81 -4.24
C PRO A 47 -15.27 -1.86 -5.35
N PHE A 48 -15.37 -3.14 -4.97
CA PHE A 48 -15.71 -4.24 -5.85
C PHE A 48 -16.42 -5.34 -5.06
N GLU A 49 -17.32 -6.09 -5.68
CA GLU A 49 -17.75 -7.40 -5.16
C GLU A 49 -16.89 -8.51 -5.78
N TYR A 50 -16.62 -8.40 -7.09
CA TYR A 50 -15.80 -9.34 -7.84
C TYR A 50 -14.65 -8.63 -8.55
N PHE A 51 -13.45 -9.21 -8.46
CA PHE A 51 -12.25 -8.73 -9.14
C PHE A 51 -11.57 -9.88 -9.86
N SER A 52 -11.11 -9.64 -11.08
CA SER A 52 -10.31 -10.61 -11.84
C SER A 52 -9.01 -9.99 -12.34
N THR A 53 -7.92 -10.76 -12.28
CA THR A 53 -6.62 -10.29 -12.77
C THR A 53 -5.79 -11.42 -13.35
N LYS A 54 -4.97 -11.09 -14.36
CA LYS A 54 -3.94 -11.96 -14.91
C LYS A 54 -2.57 -11.41 -14.58
N THR A 55 -1.88 -12.08 -13.67
CA THR A 55 -0.71 -11.55 -12.97
C THR A 55 0.53 -12.37 -13.28
N LYS A 56 1.66 -11.74 -13.56
CA LYS A 56 2.96 -12.39 -13.57
C LYS A 56 3.59 -12.25 -12.19
N PHE A 57 4.10 -13.36 -11.67
CA PHE A 57 4.88 -13.41 -10.45
C PHE A 57 6.31 -13.81 -10.75
N LYS A 58 7.26 -13.12 -10.12
CA LYS A 58 8.64 -13.57 -10.00
C LYS A 58 8.94 -13.69 -8.52
N PHE A 59 9.12 -14.92 -8.06
CA PHE A 59 9.51 -15.22 -6.69
C PHE A 59 11.00 -15.57 -6.67
N LYS A 60 11.74 -15.03 -5.72
CA LYS A 60 13.12 -15.41 -5.46
C LYS A 60 13.32 -15.59 -3.96
N ASP A 61 13.96 -16.69 -3.59
CA ASP A 61 14.42 -16.97 -2.23
C ASP A 61 15.84 -17.53 -2.31
N GLY A 62 16.82 -16.73 -1.90
CA GLY A 62 18.23 -17.03 -2.14
C GLY A 62 18.56 -17.21 -3.63
N GLU A 63 19.03 -18.40 -4.00
CA GLU A 63 19.34 -18.78 -5.40
C GLU A 63 18.11 -19.28 -6.17
N SER A 64 17.06 -19.72 -5.46
CA SER A 64 15.84 -20.23 -6.06
C SER A 64 15.09 -19.10 -6.76
N LYS A 65 14.70 -19.30 -8.02
CA LYS A 65 13.93 -18.35 -8.82
C LYS A 65 12.78 -19.08 -9.48
N THR A 66 11.57 -18.58 -9.26
CA THR A 66 10.36 -19.12 -9.86
C THR A 66 9.60 -18.01 -10.56
N LYS A 67 9.17 -18.29 -11.79
CA LYS A 67 8.28 -17.40 -12.56
C LYS A 67 6.99 -18.13 -12.87
N ALA A 68 5.87 -17.48 -12.64
CA ALA A 68 4.56 -18.02 -12.95
C ALA A 68 3.63 -16.94 -13.47
N THR A 69 2.66 -17.33 -14.29
CA THR A 69 1.48 -16.50 -14.56
C THR A 69 0.33 -17.05 -13.72
N ALA A 70 -0.38 -16.18 -13.01
CA ALA A 70 -1.58 -16.50 -12.29
C ALA A 70 -2.80 -15.89 -12.99
N ASP A 71 -3.88 -16.67 -13.13
CA ASP A 71 -5.21 -16.13 -13.26
C ASP A 71 -5.85 -16.10 -11.87
N ILE A 72 -6.25 -14.93 -11.39
CA ILE A 72 -6.77 -14.72 -10.04
C ILE A 72 -8.19 -14.17 -10.14
N ARG A 73 -9.06 -14.67 -9.27
CA ARG A 73 -10.43 -14.20 -9.08
C ARG A 73 -10.66 -13.97 -7.61
N VAL A 74 -11.28 -12.86 -7.26
CA VAL A 74 -11.56 -12.47 -5.88
C VAL A 74 -13.05 -12.23 -5.77
N ARG A 75 -13.67 -12.80 -4.74
CA ARG A 75 -14.90 -12.30 -4.15
C ARG A 75 -14.52 -11.56 -2.88
N LYS A 76 -14.89 -10.28 -2.82
CA LYS A 76 -14.51 -9.39 -1.72
C LYS A 76 -14.82 -10.03 -0.36
N ASP A 77 -13.84 -9.95 0.54
CA ASP A 77 -13.91 -10.33 1.95
C ASP A 77 -14.25 -11.82 2.20
N SER A 78 -14.19 -12.66 1.15
CA SER A 78 -14.70 -14.04 1.21
C SER A 78 -13.74 -15.06 0.62
N LEU A 79 -13.28 -14.85 -0.61
CA LEU A 79 -12.58 -15.90 -1.35
C LEU A 79 -11.64 -15.35 -2.42
N ILE A 80 -10.40 -15.84 -2.43
CA ILE A 80 -9.44 -15.65 -3.52
C ILE A 80 -9.20 -17.01 -4.16
N TRP A 81 -9.53 -17.13 -5.44
CA TRP A 81 -9.21 -18.31 -6.24
C TRP A 81 -8.08 -17.97 -7.19
N PHE A 82 -7.17 -18.91 -7.39
CA PHE A 82 -6.07 -18.69 -8.32
C PHE A 82 -5.69 -19.97 -9.05
N ARG A 83 -5.18 -19.78 -10.28
CA ARG A 83 -4.59 -20.81 -11.10
C ARG A 83 -3.19 -20.36 -11.52
N LEU A 84 -2.17 -21.15 -11.20
CA LEU A 84 -0.77 -20.87 -11.55
C LEU A 84 -0.31 -21.72 -12.73
N THR A 85 0.34 -21.05 -13.68
CA THR A 85 0.93 -21.64 -14.88
C THR A 85 2.43 -21.30 -14.90
N PRO A 86 3.32 -22.25 -14.55
CA PRO A 86 4.77 -22.07 -14.64
C PRO A 86 5.22 -22.24 -16.10
N GLY A 87 5.33 -21.14 -16.85
CA GLY A 87 5.85 -21.20 -18.22
C GLY A 87 4.88 -21.85 -19.23
N LEU A 88 5.17 -23.09 -19.64
CA LEU A 88 4.72 -23.85 -20.85
C LEU A 88 3.19 -24.03 -21.08
N GLY A 89 2.34 -23.13 -20.57
CA GLY A 89 0.91 -23.07 -20.86
C GLY A 89 0.04 -24.08 -20.09
N ILE A 90 0.64 -24.96 -19.31
CA ILE A 90 -0.06 -25.99 -18.53
C ILE A 90 -0.24 -25.53 -17.08
N GLU A 91 -1.42 -25.76 -16.52
CA GLU A 91 -1.75 -25.49 -15.12
C GLU A 91 -0.87 -26.35 -14.19
N GLY A 92 0.03 -25.70 -13.44
CA GLY A 92 0.90 -26.35 -12.46
C GLY A 92 0.26 -26.42 -11.07
N ALA A 93 -0.46 -25.37 -10.68
CA ALA A 93 -1.16 -25.34 -9.41
C ALA A 93 -2.50 -24.60 -9.50
N ARG A 94 -3.40 -24.93 -8.57
CA ARG A 94 -4.66 -24.21 -8.35
C ARG A 94 -4.91 -24.10 -6.87
N GLY A 95 -5.40 -22.96 -6.41
CA GLY A 95 -5.72 -22.79 -5.01
C GLY A 95 -6.95 -21.95 -4.76
N ILE A 96 -7.42 -22.05 -3.53
CA ILE A 96 -8.40 -21.17 -2.91
C ILE A 96 -7.84 -20.69 -1.57
N ILE A 97 -8.09 -19.43 -1.28
CA ILE A 97 -7.85 -18.81 0.02
C ILE A 97 -9.22 -18.34 0.49
N THR A 98 -9.69 -18.88 1.61
CA THR A 98 -10.91 -18.46 2.31
C THR A 98 -10.51 -17.63 3.54
N GLN A 99 -11.50 -17.14 4.28
CA GLN A 99 -11.26 -16.33 5.49
C GLN A 99 -10.40 -17.02 6.56
N ASP A 100 -10.34 -18.35 6.57
CA ASP A 100 -9.70 -19.16 7.61
C ASP A 100 -8.52 -20.01 7.12
N SER A 101 -8.39 -20.23 5.81
CA SER A 101 -7.49 -21.24 5.29
C SER A 101 -7.04 -21.02 3.84
N LEU A 102 -5.94 -21.70 3.50
CA LEU A 102 -5.41 -21.82 2.15
C LEU A 102 -5.42 -23.30 1.76
N LEU A 103 -6.06 -23.61 0.65
CA LEU A 103 -5.97 -24.91 -0.01
C LEU A 103 -5.32 -24.75 -1.38
N MET A 104 -4.36 -25.60 -1.68
CA MET A 104 -3.63 -25.56 -2.95
C MET A 104 -3.37 -26.96 -3.46
N ILE A 105 -3.71 -27.18 -4.72
CA ILE A 105 -3.46 -28.40 -5.49
C ILE A 105 -2.20 -28.18 -6.31
N ASP A 106 -1.22 -29.07 -6.18
CA ASP A 106 -0.07 -29.21 -7.06
C ASP A 106 -0.34 -30.32 -8.06
N ARG A 107 -0.57 -29.94 -9.32
CA ARG A 107 -0.89 -30.88 -10.40
C ARG A 107 0.32 -31.64 -10.92
N VAL A 108 1.52 -31.10 -10.73
CA VAL A 108 2.77 -31.72 -11.17
C VAL A 108 3.08 -32.92 -10.28
N ASN A 109 2.98 -32.72 -8.97
CA ASN A 109 3.29 -33.74 -7.97
C ASN A 109 2.09 -34.58 -7.54
N LYS A 110 0.88 -34.29 -8.06
CA LYS A 110 -0.38 -34.93 -7.66
C LYS A 110 -0.58 -34.89 -6.14
N SER A 111 -0.33 -33.73 -5.56
CA SER A 111 -0.48 -33.50 -4.13
C SER A 111 -1.35 -32.27 -3.86
N TYR A 112 -1.81 -32.14 -2.63
CA TYR A 112 -2.46 -30.92 -2.17
C TYR A 112 -2.00 -30.55 -0.77
N TYR A 113 -2.10 -29.26 -0.49
CA TYR A 113 -1.74 -28.62 0.75
C TYR A 113 -2.98 -27.95 1.32
N ALA A 114 -3.18 -28.06 2.62
CA ALA A 114 -4.28 -27.43 3.33
C ALA A 114 -3.76 -26.88 4.66
N TYR A 115 -3.70 -25.54 4.75
CA TYR A 115 -3.18 -24.82 5.89
C TYR A 115 -4.25 -23.89 6.46
N SER A 116 -4.43 -23.88 7.77
CA SER A 116 -5.17 -22.80 8.45
C SER A 116 -4.30 -21.57 8.58
N PHE A 117 -4.90 -20.39 8.59
CA PHE A 117 -4.18 -19.15 8.87
C PHE A 117 -3.57 -19.11 10.27
N GLN A 118 -4.21 -19.73 11.25
CA GLN A 118 -3.61 -19.93 12.56
C GLN A 118 -2.29 -20.70 12.45
N GLY A 119 -2.28 -21.85 11.77
CA GLY A 119 -1.07 -22.67 11.63
C GLY A 119 0.03 -21.99 10.80
N LEU A 120 -0.36 -21.22 9.77
CA LEU A 120 0.60 -20.38 9.03
C LEU A 120 1.16 -19.28 9.93
N SER A 121 0.32 -18.62 10.71
CA SER A 121 0.74 -17.52 11.59
C SER A 121 1.71 -17.99 12.67
N GLU A 122 1.44 -19.14 13.29
CA GLU A 122 2.34 -19.79 14.24
C GLU A 122 3.68 -20.15 13.59
N LYS A 123 3.64 -20.73 12.38
CA LYS A 123 4.85 -21.15 11.65
C LYS A 123 5.75 -19.97 11.28
N PHE A 124 5.18 -18.86 10.85
CA PHE A 124 5.93 -17.69 10.38
C PHE A 124 6.13 -16.62 11.47
N ASN A 125 5.57 -16.83 12.67
CA ASN A 125 5.57 -15.86 13.77
C ASN A 125 5.12 -14.47 13.29
N PHE A 126 4.06 -14.44 12.49
CA PHE A 126 3.47 -13.26 11.87
C PHE A 126 1.99 -13.52 11.60
N GLU A 127 1.12 -12.57 11.92
CA GLU A 127 -0.32 -12.73 11.75
C GLU A 127 -0.69 -12.70 10.26
N LEU A 128 -0.88 -13.88 9.69
CA LEU A 128 -1.36 -14.09 8.34
C LEU A 128 -2.87 -14.29 8.39
N ASN A 129 -3.62 -13.49 7.65
CA ASN A 129 -5.07 -13.59 7.53
C ASN A 129 -5.50 -13.28 6.10
N PHE A 130 -6.79 -13.50 5.79
CA PHE A 130 -7.33 -13.28 4.45
C PHE A 130 -7.15 -11.83 3.98
N ASP A 131 -7.45 -10.87 4.86
CA ASP A 131 -7.45 -9.45 4.56
C ASP A 131 -6.08 -8.99 4.07
N LEU A 132 -5.00 -9.50 4.68
CA LEU A 132 -3.63 -9.24 4.22
C LEU A 132 -3.42 -9.68 2.76
N PHE A 133 -3.85 -10.89 2.39
CA PHE A 133 -3.69 -11.39 1.02
C PHE A 133 -4.53 -10.57 0.03
N GLN A 134 -5.76 -10.22 0.40
CA GLN A 134 -6.62 -9.38 -0.42
C GLN A 134 -6.03 -7.98 -0.59
N SER A 135 -5.64 -7.32 0.50
CA SER A 135 -5.08 -5.97 0.47
C SER A 135 -3.81 -5.90 -0.36
N VAL A 136 -2.89 -6.87 -0.22
CA VAL A 136 -1.66 -6.88 -1.03
C VAL A 136 -1.98 -6.99 -2.52
N LEU A 137 -2.96 -7.82 -2.88
CA LEU A 137 -3.38 -8.05 -4.26
C LEU A 137 -4.09 -6.84 -4.89
N ILE A 138 -4.89 -6.12 -4.11
CA ILE A 138 -5.67 -4.96 -4.58
C ILE A 138 -4.89 -3.64 -4.47
N GLY A 139 -3.82 -3.61 -3.67
CA GLY A 139 -3.04 -2.40 -3.39
C GLY A 139 -3.67 -1.51 -2.31
N ASP A 140 -4.39 -2.13 -1.37
CA ASP A 140 -4.95 -1.48 -0.19
C ASP A 140 -4.02 -1.65 1.01
N MET A 141 -4.27 -0.89 2.07
CA MET A 141 -3.50 -1.09 3.31
C MET A 141 -3.85 -2.45 3.92
N PRO A 142 -2.84 -3.22 4.39
CA PRO A 142 -3.09 -4.52 5.00
C PRO A 142 -3.69 -4.42 6.40
N ILE A 143 -3.59 -3.26 7.05
CA ILE A 143 -4.24 -2.98 8.33
C ILE A 143 -5.08 -1.73 8.15
N ALA A 144 -6.37 -1.84 8.47
CA ALA A 144 -7.31 -0.74 8.37
C ALA A 144 -6.86 0.46 9.22
N GLN A 145 -7.07 1.66 8.69
CA GLN A 145 -6.79 2.90 9.41
C GLN A 145 -7.76 3.05 10.59
N THR A 146 -7.24 3.46 11.74
CA THR A 146 -8.03 3.78 12.94
C THR A 146 -7.90 5.25 13.32
N ALA A 147 -8.76 5.73 14.23
CA ALA A 147 -8.71 7.12 14.69
C ALA A 147 -7.50 7.40 15.60
N GLU A 148 -6.88 6.32 16.10
CA GLU A 148 -5.73 6.28 16.99
C GLU A 148 -4.39 6.32 16.24
N ASP A 149 -4.39 6.09 14.92
CA ASP A 149 -3.18 6.02 14.13
C ASP A 149 -2.49 7.39 13.99
N ASP A 150 -1.15 7.38 14.06
CA ASP A 150 -0.34 8.58 13.85
C ASP A 150 -0.27 8.91 12.36
N ILE A 151 -0.80 10.06 11.96
CA ILE A 151 -0.75 10.54 10.57
C ILE A 151 0.22 11.73 10.47
N VAL A 152 1.24 11.58 9.64
CA VAL A 152 2.23 12.62 9.35
C VAL A 152 2.07 13.10 7.91
N ALA A 153 1.63 14.34 7.73
CA ALA A 153 1.56 14.98 6.42
C ALA A 153 2.95 15.49 5.98
N GLN A 154 3.30 15.23 4.73
CA GLN A 154 4.50 15.72 4.05
C GLN A 154 4.10 16.33 2.70
N ALA A 155 5.00 17.07 2.05
CA ALA A 155 4.69 17.86 0.85
C ALA A 155 3.92 17.06 -0.25
N ASN A 156 4.30 15.80 -0.48
CA ASN A 156 3.72 14.98 -1.55
C ASN A 156 3.07 13.67 -1.06
N GLN A 157 3.09 13.38 0.23
CA GLN A 157 2.60 12.11 0.78
C GLN A 157 2.10 12.25 2.21
N PHE A 158 1.29 11.30 2.65
CA PHE A 158 0.95 11.07 4.05
C PHE A 158 1.64 9.81 4.53
N THR A 159 2.09 9.79 5.78
CA THR A 159 2.58 8.56 6.42
C THR A 159 1.64 8.20 7.56
N ILE A 160 1.03 7.01 7.48
CA ILE A 160 0.25 6.41 8.58
C ILE A 160 1.17 5.42 9.30
N VAL A 161 1.35 5.59 10.60
CA VAL A 161 2.18 4.69 11.43
C VAL A 161 1.29 3.83 12.31
N GLN A 162 1.41 2.51 12.18
CA GLN A 162 0.62 1.51 12.92
C GLN A 162 1.55 0.61 13.73
N ARG A 163 1.10 0.21 14.92
CA ARG A 163 1.86 -0.67 15.83
C ARG A 163 0.98 -1.84 16.26
N VAL A 164 1.40 -3.06 15.93
CA VAL A 164 0.70 -4.31 16.27
C VAL A 164 1.69 -5.25 16.93
N GLY A 165 1.58 -5.46 18.23
CA GLY A 165 2.56 -6.25 18.99
C GLY A 165 3.97 -5.66 18.88
N ASP A 166 4.91 -6.40 18.32
CA ASP A 166 6.30 -5.96 18.08
C ASP A 166 6.54 -5.40 16.67
N LEU A 167 5.51 -5.39 15.82
CA LEU A 167 5.53 -4.90 14.45
C LEU A 167 5.23 -3.39 14.43
N THR A 168 6.10 -2.63 13.78
CA THR A 168 5.83 -1.24 13.38
C THR A 168 5.66 -1.21 11.87
N ILE A 169 4.57 -0.62 11.39
CA ILE A 169 4.26 -0.46 9.97
C ILE A 169 4.19 1.03 9.65
N MET A 170 4.83 1.44 8.57
CA MET A 170 4.71 2.78 8.00
C MET A 170 4.12 2.66 6.60
N ASN A 171 2.93 3.20 6.42
CA ASN A 171 2.21 3.26 5.15
C ASN A 171 2.38 4.66 4.54
N GLN A 172 3.10 4.76 3.43
CA GLN A 172 3.27 5.99 2.67
C GLN A 172 2.20 6.05 1.59
N ILE A 173 1.32 7.02 1.71
CA ILE A 173 0.16 7.21 0.84
C ILE A 173 0.40 8.44 -0.04
N GLY A 174 0.27 8.28 -1.35
CA GLY A 174 0.44 9.38 -2.29
C GLY A 174 -0.63 10.46 -2.09
N ASN A 175 -0.23 11.74 -2.03
CA ASN A 175 -1.21 12.82 -1.85
C ASN A 175 -2.17 12.95 -3.06
N LYS A 176 -1.69 12.63 -4.27
CA LYS A 176 -2.48 12.72 -5.51
C LYS A 176 -3.32 11.47 -5.76
N THR A 177 -2.70 10.29 -5.62
CA THR A 177 -3.36 9.00 -5.87
C THR A 177 -4.30 8.62 -4.74
N LYS A 178 -4.03 9.10 -3.51
CA LYS A 178 -4.62 8.63 -2.25
C LYS A 178 -4.46 7.11 -2.05
N LYS A 179 -3.54 6.47 -2.79
CA LYS A 179 -3.24 5.03 -2.71
C LYS A 179 -1.95 4.78 -1.93
N LEU A 180 -1.83 3.60 -1.34
CA LEU A 180 -0.60 3.11 -0.76
C LEU A 180 0.48 3.02 -1.84
N GLU A 181 1.56 3.78 -1.70
CA GLU A 181 2.71 3.76 -2.62
C GLU A 181 3.85 2.91 -2.06
N LYS A 182 4.02 2.93 -0.74
CA LYS A 182 5.04 2.14 -0.06
C LYS A 182 4.60 1.73 1.34
N LEU A 183 4.81 0.48 1.69
CA LEU A 183 4.71 -0.03 3.04
C LEU A 183 6.10 -0.50 3.49
N THR A 184 6.51 -0.08 4.68
CA THR A 184 7.65 -0.69 5.37
C THR A 184 7.19 -1.22 6.71
N ALA A 185 7.49 -2.49 6.98
CA ALA A 185 7.24 -3.11 8.27
C ALA A 185 8.56 -3.57 8.88
N ASN A 186 8.72 -3.39 10.18
CA ASN A 186 9.87 -3.89 10.91
C ASN A 186 9.47 -4.41 12.28
N THR A 187 10.18 -5.44 12.73
CA THR A 187 9.99 -6.06 14.05
C THR A 187 11.19 -5.76 14.93
N ILE A 188 10.96 -5.41 16.19
CA ILE A 188 12.07 -5.10 17.12
C ILE A 188 12.81 -6.38 17.53
N LYS A 189 12.07 -7.48 17.76
CA LYS A 189 12.63 -8.72 18.31
C LYS A 189 13.43 -9.52 17.28
N SER A 190 12.84 -9.82 16.12
CA SER A 190 13.50 -10.62 15.08
C SER A 190 14.35 -9.78 14.12
N LYS A 191 14.21 -8.44 14.14
CA LYS A 191 14.85 -7.52 13.19
C LYS A 191 14.47 -7.79 11.73
N ASN A 192 13.38 -8.53 11.51
CA ASN A 192 12.86 -8.78 10.17
C ASN A 192 12.31 -7.47 9.61
N THR A 193 12.52 -7.25 8.31
CA THR A 193 11.98 -6.10 7.59
C THR A 193 11.20 -6.55 6.36
N LEU A 194 10.10 -5.88 6.09
CA LEU A 194 9.30 -6.02 4.89
C LEU A 194 9.25 -4.66 4.21
N GLU A 195 9.57 -4.60 2.93
CA GLU A 195 9.28 -3.47 2.07
C GLU A 195 8.35 -3.93 0.96
N LEU A 196 7.26 -3.20 0.74
CA LEU A 196 6.32 -3.41 -0.35
C LEU A 196 6.12 -2.07 -1.05
N LYS A 197 6.35 -2.04 -2.37
CA LYS A 197 6.27 -0.82 -3.17
C LYS A 197 5.31 -1.03 -4.33
N TYR A 198 4.31 -0.18 -4.41
CA TYR A 198 3.37 -0.13 -5.53
C TYR A 198 3.83 0.89 -6.57
N THR A 199 3.76 0.52 -7.84
CA THR A 199 4.11 1.39 -8.96
C THR A 199 3.16 1.15 -10.14
N ASP A 200 3.33 1.90 -11.22
CA ASP A 200 2.52 1.80 -12.43
C ASP A 200 1.02 2.03 -12.14
N PHE A 201 0.75 3.11 -11.41
CA PHE A 201 -0.61 3.54 -11.09
C PHE A 201 -1.31 4.04 -12.35
N ASN A 202 -2.39 3.36 -12.71
CA ASN A 202 -3.24 3.72 -13.85
C ASN A 202 -4.72 3.57 -13.45
N MET A 203 -5.60 4.04 -14.33
CA MET A 203 -7.04 3.90 -14.11
C MET A 203 -7.49 2.46 -14.37
N LEU A 204 -8.15 1.86 -13.39
CA LEU A 204 -9.01 0.70 -13.50
C LEU A 204 -10.44 1.22 -13.49
N GLU A 205 -11.01 1.39 -14.68
CA GLU A 205 -12.27 2.12 -14.89
C GLU A 205 -12.18 3.54 -14.31
N GLN A 206 -12.83 3.82 -13.18
CA GLN A 206 -12.85 5.11 -12.50
C GLN A 206 -11.97 5.16 -11.25
N PHE A 207 -11.25 4.09 -10.92
CA PHE A 207 -10.41 3.98 -9.73
C PHE A 207 -8.92 3.93 -10.07
N VAL A 208 -8.07 4.50 -9.21
CA VAL A 208 -6.61 4.37 -9.36
C VAL A 208 -6.17 3.00 -8.84
N PHE A 209 -5.45 2.24 -9.67
CA PHE A 209 -4.96 0.89 -9.36
C PHE A 209 -3.47 0.75 -9.69
N ALA A 210 -2.71 0.06 -8.84
CA ALA A 210 -1.30 -0.24 -9.07
C ALA A 210 -1.15 -1.51 -9.90
N PHE A 211 -0.61 -1.41 -11.11
CA PHE A 211 -0.38 -2.59 -11.95
C PHE A 211 0.90 -3.36 -11.57
N LYS A 212 1.76 -2.78 -10.72
CA LYS A 212 2.99 -3.41 -10.25
C LYS A 212 3.16 -3.30 -8.76
N ALA A 213 3.67 -4.36 -8.15
CA ALA A 213 4.10 -4.37 -6.76
C ALA A 213 5.42 -5.14 -6.62
N ASP A 214 6.40 -4.53 -5.94
CA ASP A 214 7.67 -5.16 -5.61
C ASP A 214 7.74 -5.34 -4.10
N MET A 215 8.00 -6.56 -3.65
CA MET A 215 8.10 -6.91 -2.24
C MET A 215 9.49 -7.47 -1.93
N ILE A 216 10.08 -7.02 -0.82
CA ILE A 216 11.35 -7.51 -0.29
C ILE A 216 11.15 -7.82 1.19
N LEU A 217 11.30 -9.09 1.56
CA LEU A 217 11.31 -9.56 2.93
C LEU A 217 12.74 -9.95 3.30
N GLN A 218 13.31 -9.27 4.28
CA GLN A 218 14.56 -9.68 4.91
C GLN A 218 14.25 -10.29 6.27
N TYR A 219 14.67 -11.52 6.48
CA TYR A 219 14.42 -12.26 7.70
C TYR A 219 15.71 -12.80 8.31
N PHE A 220 15.70 -13.01 9.62
CA PHE A 220 16.83 -13.58 10.35
C PHE A 220 16.40 -14.90 10.99
N GLN A 221 17.10 -15.99 10.63
CA GLN A 221 16.93 -17.31 11.25
C GLN A 221 18.30 -17.83 11.66
N ASP A 222 18.45 -18.23 12.93
CA ASP A 222 19.73 -18.73 13.48
C ASP A 222 20.93 -17.80 13.19
N ASN A 223 20.73 -16.49 13.35
CA ASN A 223 21.68 -15.42 13.02
C ASN A 223 22.13 -15.34 11.55
N LYS A 224 21.48 -16.07 10.63
CA LYS A 224 21.68 -15.95 9.19
C LYS A 224 20.60 -15.05 8.59
N LYS A 225 21.03 -14.11 7.76
CA LYS A 225 20.14 -13.24 6.99
C LYS A 225 19.65 -13.98 5.74
N GLY A 226 18.35 -14.10 5.59
CA GLY A 226 17.67 -14.49 4.36
C GLY A 226 17.01 -13.29 3.68
N GLU A 227 16.75 -13.44 2.38
CA GLU A 227 16.02 -12.45 1.59
C GLU A 227 15.09 -13.15 0.60
N ILE A 228 13.82 -12.76 0.64
CA ILE A 228 12.80 -13.14 -0.34
C ILE A 228 12.41 -11.89 -1.12
N THR A 229 12.34 -12.00 -2.44
CA THR A 229 11.79 -10.95 -3.30
C THR A 229 10.62 -11.48 -4.12
N ILE A 230 9.57 -10.67 -4.23
CA ILE A 230 8.38 -10.97 -5.02
C ILE A 230 8.08 -9.79 -5.93
N ASP A 231 8.16 -10.01 -7.24
CA ASP A 231 7.70 -9.03 -8.24
C ASP A 231 6.34 -9.45 -8.76
N ILE A 232 5.37 -8.54 -8.70
CA ILE A 232 3.98 -8.72 -9.14
C ILE A 232 3.72 -7.75 -10.28
N GLU A 233 3.24 -8.27 -11.41
CA GLU A 233 2.84 -7.46 -12.57
C GLU A 233 1.48 -7.92 -13.09
N HIS A 234 0.45 -7.10 -12.87
CA HIS A 234 -0.87 -7.31 -13.45
C HIS A 234 -0.83 -6.96 -14.94
N ASN A 235 -1.03 -7.94 -15.82
CA ASN A 235 -1.14 -7.68 -17.27
C ASN A 235 -2.57 -7.29 -17.67
N ARG A 236 -3.54 -7.60 -16.82
CA ARG A 236 -4.95 -7.27 -16.97
C ARG A 236 -5.57 -7.32 -15.58
N ALA A 237 -6.37 -6.31 -15.24
CA ALA A 237 -7.21 -6.26 -14.05
C ALA A 237 -8.61 -5.79 -14.46
N ARG A 238 -9.66 -6.27 -13.79
CA ARG A 238 -11.07 -5.92 -14.05
C ARG A 238 -11.86 -5.95 -12.75
N ILE A 239 -12.74 -4.97 -12.58
CA ILE A 239 -13.88 -5.07 -11.67
C ILE A 239 -14.97 -5.77 -12.48
N GLU A 240 -15.58 -6.81 -11.91
CA GLU A 240 -16.56 -7.63 -12.63
C GLU A 240 -17.95 -7.36 -12.04
N ASP A 241 -18.89 -6.95 -12.90
CA ASP A 241 -20.28 -6.71 -12.51
C ASP A 241 -21.05 -8.02 -12.28
N GLU A 242 -20.66 -9.06 -13.02
CA GLU A 242 -21.29 -10.37 -12.97
C GLU A 242 -20.58 -11.31 -11.99
N PRO A 243 -21.33 -12.17 -11.26
CA PRO A 243 -20.74 -13.14 -10.35
C PRO A 243 -19.71 -14.05 -11.02
N LEU A 244 -18.53 -14.13 -10.41
CA LEU A 244 -17.48 -15.04 -10.83
C LEU A 244 -17.71 -16.46 -10.30
N THR A 245 -17.16 -17.43 -11.04
CA THR A 245 -17.11 -18.83 -10.60
C THR A 245 -15.75 -19.17 -9.99
N PHE A 246 -15.76 -20.07 -9.00
CA PHE A 246 -14.57 -20.45 -8.24
C PHE A 246 -14.38 -21.97 -8.20
N PRO A 247 -14.21 -22.64 -9.36
CA PRO A 247 -14.19 -24.10 -9.42
C PRO A 247 -12.94 -24.67 -8.74
N PHE A 248 -13.15 -25.41 -7.65
CA PHE A 248 -12.09 -26.06 -6.91
C PHE A 248 -12.58 -27.42 -6.38
N SER A 249 -11.82 -28.46 -6.67
CA SER A 249 -12.05 -29.81 -6.14
C SER A 249 -10.72 -30.56 -6.11
N ILE A 250 -10.45 -31.23 -5.01
CA ILE A 250 -9.24 -32.05 -4.84
C ILE A 250 -9.49 -33.38 -5.55
N PRO A 251 -8.66 -33.78 -6.53
CA PRO A 251 -8.84 -35.08 -7.18
C PRO A 251 -8.59 -36.23 -6.21
N ASN A 252 -9.39 -37.30 -6.29
CA ASN A 252 -9.36 -38.42 -5.34
C ASN A 252 -7.99 -39.13 -5.23
N ASN A 253 -7.15 -39.04 -6.27
CA ASN A 253 -5.84 -39.66 -6.32
C ASN A 253 -4.70 -38.74 -5.86
N TYR A 254 -5.00 -37.58 -5.27
CA TYR A 254 -4.00 -36.63 -4.80
C TYR A 254 -3.69 -36.84 -3.32
N GLU A 255 -2.40 -36.79 -2.99
CA GLU A 255 -1.93 -37.00 -1.61
C GLU A 255 -1.89 -35.68 -0.84
N ARG A 256 -2.37 -35.68 0.41
CA ARG A 256 -2.18 -34.53 1.31
C ARG A 256 -0.73 -34.46 1.75
N LYS A 257 -0.14 -33.26 1.71
CA LYS A 257 1.18 -32.96 2.26
C LYS A 257 1.08 -32.05 3.47
#